data_AF-A0A1B1B0Z8-F1
#
_entry.id   AF-A0A1B1B0Z8-F1
#
_cell.length_a   1.000
_cell.length_b   1.000
_cell.length_c   1.000
_cell.angle_alpha   90.00
_cell.angle_beta   90.00
_cell.angle_gamma   90.00
#
_symmetry.space_group_name_H-M   'P 1'
#
loop_
_entity.id
_entity.type
_entity.pdbx_description
1 polymer ?
#
loop_
_entity_poly.entity_id
_entity_poly.type
_entity_poly.pdbx_seq_one_letter_code
_entity_poly.pdbx_strand_id
1 'polypeptide(L)'
;MVTPDSPTITVDIADDLVTLPVDGFFQRLAKALPPLIRFTLGPTLREHPKWGRRLPFSVPGYGAFASPGHVCRPDVLLTSQGPRICELDFVPSGRGWVLAGLVSDADRIAFLREFAHWYESMGSTRVYYATGTVTECREEVDLFSGALRDMLGFDITSINIDVDTPAPHGLVDRLFYRSELEHPLRTGGHRVVTAEPWLDSKMIFAVLHDASLTAVLEESIGAENLAFLRKACIESYLFDDVRSALESGALVPGDRSAWVLKATDVEERQCWGSRGVVLGRQRSDREWSALLRGEGPDREALGRWPILQRFERSSDFSALWNAGVEGKVPVAAPERLGKRPSPVTRRPASGRVNGRLGTYFLVSHESDRIFVPPLGPLCLRQHPLTHGTADSVTMSFRARGECARVLRAGLRS
;
A
#
# COMPACT_ATOMS: atom_id res chain seq x y z
N MET A 1 25.11 9.95 21.84
CA MET A 1 24.12 11.02 21.62
C MET A 1 22.74 10.47 21.93
N VAL A 2 22.12 10.91 23.02
CA VAL A 2 20.72 10.64 23.31
C VAL A 2 19.92 11.48 22.31
N THR A 3 19.32 10.84 21.31
CA THR A 3 18.38 11.55 20.42
C THR A 3 17.23 12.09 21.27
N PRO A 4 16.79 13.35 21.05
CA PRO A 4 15.65 13.91 21.76
C PRO A 4 14.46 12.94 21.66
N ASP A 5 13.76 12.75 22.79
CA ASP A 5 12.57 11.93 22.86
C ASP A 5 11.65 12.31 21.70
N SER A 6 11.51 11.39 20.75
CA SER A 6 10.62 11.60 19.62
C SER A 6 9.22 11.81 20.19
N PRO A 7 8.46 12.81 19.72
CA PRO A 7 7.14 13.10 20.25
C PRO A 7 6.31 11.81 20.29
N THR A 8 5.89 11.42 21.49
CA THR A 8 5.03 10.24 21.66
C THR A 8 3.71 10.57 21.03
N ILE A 9 3.31 9.80 20.02
CA ILE A 9 1.98 9.94 19.43
C ILE A 9 0.99 9.51 20.49
N THR A 10 0.12 10.42 20.90
CA THR A 10 -1.01 10.08 21.76
C THR A 10 -1.94 9.17 20.99
N VAL A 11 -1.87 7.89 21.31
CA VAL A 11 -2.81 6.88 20.82
C VAL A 11 -3.98 6.85 21.81
N ASP A 12 -5.17 7.20 21.33
CA ASP A 12 -6.38 7.04 22.12
C ASP A 12 -7.01 5.68 21.82
N ILE A 13 -7.61 5.07 22.84
CA ILE A 13 -8.45 3.88 22.69
C ILE A 13 -9.87 4.32 23.05
N ALA A 14 -10.78 4.27 22.08
CA ALA A 14 -12.18 4.62 22.24
C ALA A 14 -13.04 3.54 21.59
N ASP A 15 -14.07 3.07 22.29
CA ASP A 15 -14.97 1.99 21.83
C ASP A 15 -14.19 0.75 21.33
N ASP A 16 -13.18 0.33 22.09
CA ASP A 16 -12.29 -0.79 21.75
C ASP A 16 -11.50 -0.62 20.43
N LEU A 17 -11.41 0.61 19.91
CA LEU A 17 -10.68 0.94 18.70
C LEU A 17 -9.55 1.93 18.94
N VAL A 18 -8.46 1.70 18.23
CA VAL A 18 -7.34 2.63 18.18
C VAL A 18 -7.75 3.87 17.37
N THR A 19 -7.67 5.04 17.97
CA THR A 19 -8.05 6.31 17.33
C THR A 19 -6.84 7.21 17.12
N LEU A 20 -6.63 7.70 15.89
CA LEU A 20 -5.42 8.43 15.50
C LEU A 20 -5.73 9.75 14.76
N PRO A 21 -4.94 10.82 14.98
CA PRO A 21 -5.19 12.15 14.39
C PRO A 21 -4.64 12.26 12.95
N VAL A 22 -5.22 11.46 12.04
CA VAL A 22 -4.77 11.35 10.63
C VAL A 22 -5.85 11.72 9.61
N ASP A 23 -7.00 12.21 10.06
CA ASP A 23 -8.16 12.56 9.23
C ASP A 23 -7.83 13.63 8.19
N GLY A 24 -7.25 14.77 8.60
CA GLY A 24 -6.85 15.83 7.65
C GLY A 24 -5.81 15.36 6.64
N PHE A 25 -4.94 14.41 7.00
CA PHE A 25 -3.99 13.80 6.09
C PHE A 25 -4.69 12.93 5.03
N PHE A 26 -5.62 12.06 5.46
CA PHE A 26 -6.39 11.21 4.55
C PHE A 26 -7.32 12.01 3.65
N GLN A 27 -7.94 13.09 4.13
CA GLN A 27 -8.75 13.97 3.30
C GLN A 27 -7.94 14.62 2.17
N ARG A 28 -6.70 15.07 2.45
CA ARG A 28 -5.80 15.61 1.42
C ARG A 28 -5.34 14.53 0.45
N LEU A 29 -5.05 13.33 0.94
CA LEU A 29 -4.66 12.22 0.09
C LEU A 29 -5.80 11.78 -0.83
N ALA A 30 -7.03 11.73 -0.34
CA ALA A 30 -8.20 11.47 -1.18
C ALA A 30 -8.29 12.47 -2.35
N LYS A 31 -8.03 13.76 -2.12
CA LYS A 31 -8.03 14.76 -3.20
C LYS A 31 -6.87 14.58 -4.19
N ALA A 32 -5.69 14.25 -3.70
CA ALA A 32 -4.48 14.16 -4.52
C ALA A 32 -4.33 12.83 -5.28
N LEU A 33 -4.99 11.76 -4.83
CA LEU A 33 -4.80 10.42 -5.38
C LEU A 33 -5.40 10.23 -6.80
N PRO A 34 -6.67 10.60 -7.10
CA PRO A 34 -7.20 10.46 -8.46
C PRO A 34 -6.38 11.16 -9.54
N PRO A 35 -5.96 12.43 -9.40
CA PRO A 35 -5.11 13.05 -10.42
C PRO A 35 -3.75 12.35 -10.53
N LEU A 36 -3.16 11.87 -9.43
CA LEU A 36 -1.93 11.07 -9.49
C LEU A 36 -2.11 9.78 -10.29
N ILE A 37 -3.23 9.06 -10.09
CA ILE A 37 -3.58 7.88 -10.88
C ILE A 37 -3.69 8.26 -12.36
N ARG A 38 -4.46 9.31 -12.69
CA ARG A 38 -4.61 9.77 -14.08
C ARG A 38 -3.28 10.13 -14.73
N PHE A 39 -2.43 10.89 -14.05
CA PHE A 39 -1.10 11.25 -14.54
C PHE A 39 -0.25 10.01 -14.80
N THR A 40 -0.27 9.05 -13.89
CA THR A 40 0.52 7.81 -14.00
C THR A 40 0.05 6.94 -15.18
N LEU A 41 -1.26 6.91 -15.44
CA LEU A 41 -1.85 6.17 -16.54
C LEU A 41 -1.80 6.91 -17.88
N GLY A 42 -1.60 8.22 -17.87
CA GLY A 42 -1.70 9.10 -19.03
C GLY A 42 -0.51 9.02 -20.01
N PRO A 43 -0.70 9.52 -21.25
CA PRO A 43 0.34 9.49 -22.28
C PRO A 43 1.57 10.30 -21.88
N THR A 44 1.38 11.41 -21.15
CA THR A 44 2.46 12.30 -20.71
C THR A 44 3.59 11.55 -20.00
N LEU A 45 3.27 10.66 -19.04
CA LEU A 45 4.29 9.90 -18.34
C LEU A 45 4.77 8.68 -19.14
N ARG A 46 3.85 8.00 -19.86
CA ARG A 46 4.16 6.83 -20.70
C ARG A 46 5.13 7.14 -21.83
N GLU A 47 5.00 8.31 -22.44
CA GLU A 47 5.80 8.73 -23.59
C GLU A 47 7.03 9.55 -23.17
N HIS A 48 7.16 9.88 -21.88
CA HIS A 48 8.26 10.67 -21.37
C HIS A 48 9.62 9.98 -21.66
N PRO A 49 10.61 10.67 -22.27
CA PRO A 49 11.87 10.05 -22.70
C PRO A 49 12.64 9.32 -21.59
N LYS A 50 12.65 9.91 -20.39
CA LYS A 50 13.25 9.31 -19.19
C LYS A 50 12.38 8.22 -18.56
N TRP A 51 11.13 8.53 -18.23
CA TRP A 51 10.29 7.72 -17.35
C TRP A 51 9.50 6.62 -18.08
N GLY A 52 9.13 6.83 -19.34
CA GLY A 52 8.36 5.86 -20.14
C GLY A 52 9.04 4.50 -20.31
N ARG A 53 10.38 4.47 -20.25
CA ARG A 53 11.18 3.22 -20.34
C ARG A 53 11.53 2.59 -18.98
N ARG A 54 11.29 3.32 -17.88
CA ARG A 54 11.72 2.95 -16.52
C ARG A 54 10.57 2.48 -15.66
N LEU A 55 9.39 3.05 -15.84
CA LEU A 55 8.16 2.46 -15.34
C LEU A 55 7.88 1.15 -16.08
N PRO A 56 7.31 0.14 -15.40
CA PRO A 56 7.08 -1.18 -15.99
C PRO A 56 5.84 -1.20 -16.91
N PHE A 57 5.68 -0.19 -17.78
CA PHE A 57 4.57 -0.10 -18.73
C PHE A 57 4.56 -1.21 -19.79
N SER A 58 5.67 -1.93 -19.95
CA SER A 58 5.74 -3.13 -20.79
C SER A 58 5.02 -4.34 -20.18
N VAL A 59 4.73 -4.31 -18.89
CA VAL A 59 3.92 -5.36 -18.25
C VAL A 59 2.48 -5.20 -18.72
N PRO A 60 1.81 -6.25 -19.25
CA PRO A 60 0.43 -6.14 -19.70
C PRO A 60 -0.54 -5.81 -18.55
N GLY A 61 -1.70 -5.24 -18.87
CA GLY A 61 -2.80 -5.11 -17.92
C GLY A 61 -3.44 -6.47 -17.55
N TYR A 62 -4.13 -6.52 -16.43
CA TYR A 62 -5.02 -7.63 -16.04
C TYR A 62 -6.38 -7.39 -16.70
N GLY A 63 -6.56 -7.86 -17.93
CA GLY A 63 -7.80 -7.68 -18.69
C GLY A 63 -7.63 -6.92 -20.00
N ALA A 64 -8.72 -6.88 -20.77
CA ALA A 64 -8.76 -6.26 -22.09
C ALA A 64 -9.14 -4.77 -22.07
N PHE A 65 -9.60 -4.27 -20.91
CA PHE A 65 -10.17 -2.92 -20.77
C PHE A 65 -9.45 -2.14 -19.68
N ALA A 66 -9.55 -0.81 -19.76
CA ALA A 66 -9.15 0.06 -18.66
C ALA A 66 -9.94 -0.28 -17.39
N SER A 67 -9.31 -0.12 -16.24
CA SER A 67 -9.98 -0.44 -14.98
C SER A 67 -11.16 0.50 -14.72
N PRO A 68 -12.32 -0.02 -14.28
CA PRO A 68 -13.47 0.84 -13.94
C PRO A 68 -13.30 1.60 -12.62
N GLY A 69 -12.33 1.19 -11.80
CA GLY A 69 -12.00 1.82 -10.55
C GLY A 69 -10.71 1.26 -9.97
N HIS A 70 -10.13 1.98 -9.03
CA HIS A 70 -8.90 1.59 -8.35
C HIS A 70 -9.13 1.50 -6.86
N VAL A 71 -8.55 0.49 -6.23
CA VAL A 71 -8.34 0.48 -4.78
C VAL A 71 -6.89 0.83 -4.52
N CYS A 72 -6.63 1.72 -3.56
CA CYS A 72 -5.29 2.02 -3.08
C CYS A 72 -5.26 1.98 -1.56
N ARG A 73 -4.27 1.28 -0.99
CA ARG A 73 -3.93 1.34 0.43
C ARG A 73 -2.52 1.89 0.58
N PRO A 74 -2.35 3.19 0.86
CA PRO A 74 -1.03 3.70 1.23
C PRO A 74 -0.57 3.06 2.53
N ASP A 75 0.69 2.63 2.56
CA ASP A 75 1.37 2.25 3.77
C ASP A 75 1.93 3.50 4.45
N VAL A 76 1.29 3.93 5.54
CA VAL A 76 1.60 5.19 6.22
C VAL A 76 2.36 4.93 7.51
N LEU A 77 3.50 5.60 7.66
CA LEU A 77 4.28 5.69 8.89
C LEU A 77 3.93 6.99 9.61
N LEU A 78 3.74 6.94 10.92
CA LEU A 78 3.66 8.16 11.71
C LEU A 78 5.05 8.51 12.21
N THR A 79 5.63 9.60 11.71
CA THR A 79 6.97 10.05 12.08
C THR A 79 6.90 11.25 13.01
N SER A 80 8.04 11.66 13.56
CA SER A 80 8.15 12.93 14.29
C SER A 80 7.83 14.16 13.43
N GLN A 81 7.83 14.03 12.10
CA GLN A 81 7.51 15.07 11.13
C GLN A 81 6.08 14.96 10.58
N GLY A 82 5.26 14.09 11.18
CA GLY A 82 3.90 13.78 10.75
C GLY A 82 3.79 12.51 9.90
N PRO A 83 2.61 12.23 9.31
CA PRO A 83 2.40 11.06 8.48
C PRO A 83 3.26 11.08 7.20
N ARG A 84 3.80 9.92 6.83
CA ARG A 84 4.60 9.68 5.62
C ARG A 84 4.15 8.39 4.94
N ILE A 85 3.95 8.42 3.64
CA ILE A 85 3.62 7.25 2.82
C ILE A 85 4.94 6.61 2.41
N CYS A 86 5.14 5.32 2.71
CA CYS A 86 6.33 4.60 2.28
C CYS A 86 6.09 3.72 1.06
N GLU A 87 4.84 3.30 0.81
CA GLU A 87 4.40 2.49 -0.35
C GLU A 87 2.95 2.85 -0.70
N LEU A 88 2.57 2.63 -1.97
CA LEU A 88 1.20 2.75 -2.46
C LEU A 88 0.78 1.38 -2.99
N ASP A 89 -0.01 0.63 -2.21
CA ASP A 89 -0.47 -0.69 -2.62
C ASP A 89 -1.78 -0.57 -3.38
N PHE A 90 -1.77 -0.91 -4.67
CA PHE A 90 -2.93 -0.88 -5.54
C PHE A 90 -3.63 -2.24 -5.67
N VAL A 91 -3.01 -3.27 -5.09
CA VAL A 91 -3.57 -4.61 -4.87
C VAL A 91 -3.51 -4.95 -3.37
N PRO A 92 -4.16 -4.15 -2.50
CA PRO A 92 -3.90 -4.25 -1.08
C PRO A 92 -4.68 -5.38 -0.41
N SER A 93 -3.96 -6.19 0.35
CA SER A 93 -4.51 -7.09 1.37
C SER A 93 -5.03 -6.31 2.60
N GLY A 94 -5.25 -6.99 3.71
CA GLY A 94 -5.62 -6.39 4.99
C GLY A 94 -7.12 -6.27 5.25
N ARG A 95 -8.00 -6.52 4.27
CA ARG A 95 -9.45 -6.30 4.43
C ARG A 95 -10.04 -7.30 5.43
N GLY A 96 -9.65 -8.57 5.32
CA GLY A 96 -10.02 -9.59 6.29
C GLY A 96 -9.33 -9.38 7.65
N TRP A 97 -8.13 -8.78 7.70
CA TRP A 97 -7.49 -8.42 8.96
C TRP A 97 -8.27 -7.37 9.74
N VAL A 98 -8.84 -6.36 9.06
CA VAL A 98 -9.74 -5.39 9.70
C VAL A 98 -10.92 -6.13 10.31
N LEU A 99 -11.65 -6.92 9.52
CA LEU A 99 -12.81 -7.67 10.00
C LEU A 99 -12.49 -8.64 11.15
N ALA A 100 -11.32 -9.28 11.10
CA ALA A 100 -10.85 -10.20 12.12
C ALA A 100 -10.57 -9.48 13.45
N GLY A 101 -10.19 -8.20 13.41
CA GLY A 101 -9.91 -7.37 14.59
C GLY A 101 -11.10 -6.55 15.12
N LEU A 102 -12.21 -6.46 14.37
CA LEU A 102 -13.40 -5.73 14.82
C LEU A 102 -14.28 -6.58 15.73
N VAL A 103 -14.68 -5.99 16.88
CA VAL A 103 -15.60 -6.59 17.85
C VAL A 103 -17.06 -6.28 17.50
N SER A 104 -17.35 -5.03 17.13
CA SER A 104 -18.70 -4.53 16.85
C SER A 104 -19.18 -4.85 15.42
N ASP A 105 -20.40 -5.35 15.29
CA ASP A 105 -21.05 -5.53 13.99
C ASP A 105 -21.36 -4.20 13.31
N ALA A 106 -21.62 -3.13 14.08
CA ALA A 106 -21.82 -1.80 13.51
C ALA A 106 -20.56 -1.29 12.80
N ASP A 107 -19.37 -1.56 13.37
CA ASP A 107 -18.10 -1.22 12.73
C ASP A 107 -17.80 -2.08 11.50
N ARG A 108 -18.08 -3.39 11.57
CA ARG A 108 -17.96 -4.28 10.42
C ARG A 108 -18.84 -3.80 9.27
N ILE A 109 -20.11 -3.50 9.56
CA ILE A 109 -21.06 -2.96 8.58
C ILE A 109 -20.56 -1.63 8.01
N ALA A 110 -20.07 -0.71 8.84
CA ALA A 110 -19.57 0.58 8.38
C ALA A 110 -18.35 0.43 7.45
N PHE A 111 -17.44 -0.51 7.74
CA PHE A 111 -16.31 -0.85 6.88
C PHE A 111 -16.75 -1.46 5.54
N LEU A 112 -17.60 -2.49 5.59
CA LEU A 112 -18.08 -3.23 4.42
C LEU A 112 -18.92 -2.36 3.48
N ARG A 113 -19.73 -1.44 4.03
CA ARG A 113 -20.66 -0.62 3.27
C ARG A 113 -19.97 0.28 2.25
N GLU A 114 -18.79 0.81 2.56
CA GLU A 114 -18.05 1.65 1.61
C GLU A 114 -17.52 0.84 0.41
N PHE A 115 -17.18 -0.44 0.60
CA PHE A 115 -16.85 -1.32 -0.52
C PHE A 115 -18.07 -1.67 -1.37
N ALA A 116 -19.21 -1.98 -0.74
CA ALA A 116 -20.45 -2.25 -1.46
C ALA A 116 -20.87 -1.03 -2.32
N HIS A 117 -20.90 0.18 -1.72
CA HIS A 117 -21.18 1.41 -2.45
C HIS A 117 -20.19 1.67 -3.59
N TRP A 118 -18.92 1.36 -3.39
CA TRP A 118 -17.91 1.51 -4.43
C TRP A 118 -18.16 0.56 -5.61
N TYR A 119 -18.46 -0.72 -5.36
CA TYR A 119 -18.79 -1.67 -6.43
C TYR A 119 -20.07 -1.26 -7.18
N GLU A 120 -21.11 -0.84 -6.46
CA GLU A 120 -22.36 -0.33 -7.06
C GLU A 120 -22.10 0.90 -7.93
N SER A 121 -21.20 1.79 -7.49
CA SER A 121 -20.83 2.99 -8.24
C SER A 121 -20.12 2.72 -9.56
N MET A 122 -19.62 1.49 -9.75
CA MET A 122 -19.04 0.97 -10.99
C MET A 122 -20.06 0.13 -11.79
N GLY A 123 -21.35 0.25 -11.48
CA GLY A 123 -22.44 -0.48 -12.12
C GLY A 123 -22.39 -1.99 -11.90
N SER A 124 -21.67 -2.45 -10.88
CA SER A 124 -21.42 -3.88 -10.65
C SER A 124 -22.25 -4.37 -9.48
N THR A 125 -23.22 -5.23 -9.78
CA THR A 125 -24.03 -5.91 -8.76
C THR A 125 -23.48 -7.29 -8.40
N ARG A 126 -22.56 -7.83 -9.19
CA ARG A 126 -21.85 -9.09 -8.94
C ARG A 126 -20.34 -8.89 -9.02
N VAL A 127 -19.65 -9.28 -7.94
CA VAL A 127 -18.20 -9.14 -7.82
C VAL A 127 -17.55 -10.48 -7.53
N TYR A 128 -16.42 -10.73 -8.16
CA TYR A 128 -15.52 -11.82 -7.85
C TYR A 128 -14.28 -11.26 -7.16
N TYR A 129 -14.11 -11.56 -5.87
CA TYR A 129 -12.88 -11.19 -5.16
C TYR A 129 -11.86 -12.31 -5.35
N ALA A 130 -10.89 -12.09 -6.23
CA ALA A 130 -10.07 -13.14 -6.80
C ALA A 130 -8.67 -13.20 -6.17
N THR A 131 -8.17 -14.42 -5.99
CA THR A 131 -6.77 -14.71 -5.67
C THR A 131 -6.13 -15.62 -6.73
N GLY A 132 -4.81 -15.77 -6.73
CA GLY A 132 -4.09 -16.81 -7.50
C GLY A 132 -3.90 -18.09 -6.70
N THR A 133 -3.47 -19.20 -7.33
CA THR A 133 -3.31 -20.48 -6.63
C THR A 133 -2.22 -20.47 -5.55
N VAL A 134 -1.12 -19.76 -5.75
CA VAL A 134 0.02 -19.76 -4.81
C VAL A 134 -0.14 -18.71 -3.70
N THR A 135 -1.33 -18.13 -3.54
CA THR A 135 -1.61 -17.07 -2.56
C THR A 135 -1.64 -17.58 -1.11
N GLU A 136 -1.34 -16.70 -0.16
CA GLU A 136 -1.52 -16.92 1.29
C GLU A 136 -2.67 -16.07 1.88
N CYS A 137 -3.54 -15.55 1.02
CA CYS A 137 -4.59 -14.61 1.38
C CYS A 137 -6.01 -15.15 1.14
N ARG A 138 -6.18 -16.46 0.84
CA ARG A 138 -7.48 -17.00 0.46
C ARG A 138 -8.52 -16.85 1.57
N GLU A 139 -8.16 -17.20 2.80
CA GLU A 139 -9.03 -17.09 3.96
C GLU A 139 -9.39 -15.62 4.28
N GLU A 140 -8.52 -14.68 3.92
CA GLU A 140 -8.80 -13.25 4.05
C GLU A 140 -9.92 -12.82 3.10
N VAL A 141 -9.85 -13.27 1.85
CA VAL A 141 -10.84 -13.01 0.80
C VAL A 141 -12.16 -13.70 1.12
N ASP A 142 -12.13 -14.94 1.61
CA ASP A 142 -13.32 -15.68 2.03
C ASP A 142 -14.02 -14.98 3.20
N LEU A 143 -13.27 -14.55 4.23
CA LEU A 143 -13.85 -13.82 5.38
C LEU A 143 -14.50 -12.51 4.94
N PHE A 144 -13.83 -11.73 4.08
CA PHE A 144 -14.36 -10.47 3.59
C PHE A 144 -15.61 -10.67 2.73
N SER A 145 -15.56 -11.61 1.78
CA SER A 145 -16.68 -11.87 0.87
C SER A 145 -17.89 -12.45 1.60
N GLY A 146 -17.66 -13.36 2.55
CA GLY A 146 -18.70 -13.89 3.43
C GLY A 146 -19.37 -12.80 4.24
N ALA A 147 -18.59 -11.95 4.92
CA ALA A 147 -19.15 -10.85 5.72
C ALA A 147 -19.96 -9.85 4.88
N LEU A 148 -19.48 -9.49 3.69
CA LEU A 148 -20.18 -8.55 2.80
C LEU A 148 -21.52 -9.14 2.30
N ARG A 149 -21.56 -10.46 2.04
CA ARG A 149 -22.78 -11.18 1.68
C ARG A 149 -23.75 -11.31 2.86
N ASP A 150 -23.25 -11.80 3.99
CA ASP A 150 -24.08 -12.17 5.13
C ASP A 150 -24.62 -10.93 5.86
N MET A 151 -23.83 -9.84 5.93
CA MET A 151 -24.21 -8.63 6.67
C MET A 151 -24.89 -7.57 5.79
N LEU A 152 -24.58 -7.52 4.49
CA LEU A 152 -25.13 -6.50 3.58
C LEU A 152 -25.95 -7.06 2.41
N GLY A 153 -26.01 -8.39 2.24
CA GLY A 153 -26.74 -9.01 1.12
C GLY A 153 -26.13 -8.75 -0.26
N PHE A 154 -24.86 -8.33 -0.32
CA PHE A 154 -24.21 -7.99 -1.59
C PHE A 154 -23.64 -9.23 -2.28
N ASP A 155 -23.87 -9.37 -3.59
CA ASP A 155 -23.45 -10.53 -4.40
C ASP A 155 -21.93 -10.46 -4.70
N ILE A 156 -21.15 -10.99 -3.75
CA ILE A 156 -19.70 -11.17 -3.88
C ILE A 156 -19.30 -12.63 -3.62
N THR A 157 -18.41 -13.13 -4.45
CA THR A 157 -17.86 -14.48 -4.36
C THR A 157 -16.34 -14.44 -4.36
N SER A 158 -15.73 -15.10 -3.39
CA SER A 158 -14.29 -15.34 -3.39
C SER A 158 -13.94 -16.45 -4.38
N ILE A 159 -12.96 -16.23 -5.24
CA ILE A 159 -12.55 -17.19 -6.27
C ILE A 159 -11.03 -17.32 -6.35
N ASN A 160 -10.56 -18.46 -6.83
CA ASN A 160 -9.19 -18.64 -7.31
C ASN A 160 -9.24 -18.54 -8.84
N ILE A 161 -8.62 -17.50 -9.40
CA ILE A 161 -8.72 -17.16 -10.82
C ILE A 161 -8.06 -18.20 -11.76
N ASP A 162 -7.22 -19.09 -11.24
CA ASP A 162 -6.60 -20.17 -12.03
C ASP A 162 -7.56 -21.34 -12.27
N VAL A 163 -8.45 -21.63 -11.31
CA VAL A 163 -9.28 -22.86 -11.31
C VAL A 163 -10.78 -22.57 -11.41
N ASP A 164 -11.23 -21.44 -10.85
CA ASP A 164 -12.61 -21.04 -10.86
C ASP A 164 -12.90 -20.22 -12.12
N THR A 165 -14.03 -20.50 -12.77
CA THR A 165 -14.48 -19.72 -13.94
C THR A 165 -15.54 -18.71 -13.51
N PRO A 166 -15.21 -17.41 -13.39
CA PRO A 166 -16.22 -16.40 -13.12
C PRO A 166 -17.28 -16.38 -14.24
N ALA A 167 -18.55 -16.26 -13.87
CA ALA A 167 -19.62 -16.14 -14.87
C ALA A 167 -19.46 -14.83 -15.67
N PRO A 168 -19.78 -14.82 -16.98
CA PRO A 168 -19.58 -13.69 -17.88
C PRO A 168 -20.06 -12.34 -17.32
N HIS A 169 -19.38 -11.26 -17.71
CA HIS A 169 -19.75 -9.87 -17.39
C HIS A 169 -19.67 -9.44 -15.92
N GLY A 170 -19.16 -10.27 -15.01
CA GLY A 170 -18.87 -9.81 -13.63
C GLY A 170 -17.62 -8.93 -13.53
N LEU A 171 -17.52 -8.23 -12.39
CA LEU A 171 -16.35 -7.44 -12.01
C LEU A 171 -15.39 -8.30 -11.18
N VAL A 172 -14.12 -8.34 -11.57
CA VAL A 172 -13.05 -8.97 -10.79
C VAL A 172 -12.36 -7.89 -9.95
N ASP A 173 -12.52 -7.98 -8.63
CA ASP A 173 -11.62 -7.30 -7.69
C ASP A 173 -10.44 -8.24 -7.45
N ARG A 174 -9.22 -7.82 -7.79
CA ARG A 174 -8.06 -8.70 -7.71
C ARG A 174 -7.30 -8.51 -6.40
N LEU A 175 -6.94 -9.63 -5.79
CA LEU A 175 -5.89 -9.76 -4.79
C LEU A 175 -4.91 -10.84 -5.24
N PHE A 176 -4.30 -10.61 -6.41
CA PHE A 176 -3.27 -11.46 -6.96
C PHE A 176 -2.39 -10.70 -7.94
N TYR A 177 -1.21 -11.26 -8.18
CA TYR A 177 -0.32 -10.90 -9.27
C TYR A 177 0.03 -12.13 -10.12
N ARG A 178 0.66 -11.96 -11.30
CA ARG A 178 0.93 -13.11 -12.18
C ARG A 178 1.87 -14.16 -11.60
N SER A 179 2.82 -13.80 -10.73
CA SER A 179 3.69 -14.82 -10.12
C SER A 179 3.02 -15.65 -9.01
N GLU A 180 1.76 -15.34 -8.67
CA GLU A 180 0.90 -16.22 -7.86
C GLU A 180 0.03 -17.15 -8.70
N LEU A 181 0.03 -17.00 -10.03
CA LEU A 181 -0.79 -17.79 -10.93
C LEU A 181 -0.07 -19.07 -11.36
N GLU A 182 -0.79 -20.19 -11.38
CA GLU A 182 -0.30 -21.44 -11.97
C GLU A 182 -0.43 -21.45 -13.49
N HIS A 183 -1.35 -20.65 -14.03
CA HIS A 183 -1.63 -20.59 -15.45
C HIS A 183 -1.60 -19.15 -15.99
N PRO A 184 -1.32 -18.95 -17.28
CA PRO A 184 -1.47 -17.62 -17.88
C PRO A 184 -2.89 -17.09 -17.67
N LEU A 185 -2.99 -15.87 -17.15
CA LEU A 185 -4.25 -15.22 -16.81
C LEU A 185 -5.25 -15.24 -17.98
N ARG A 186 -6.48 -15.69 -17.71
CA ARG A 186 -7.60 -15.67 -18.65
C ARG A 186 -8.80 -14.94 -18.04
N THR A 187 -8.81 -13.62 -18.13
CA THR A 187 -9.95 -12.81 -17.65
C THR A 187 -11.09 -12.70 -18.68
N GLY A 188 -10.93 -13.23 -19.90
CA GLY A 188 -11.94 -13.11 -20.96
C GLY A 188 -12.43 -11.67 -21.14
N GLY A 189 -13.76 -11.48 -21.15
CA GLY A 189 -14.41 -10.16 -21.21
C GLY A 189 -14.71 -9.52 -19.85
N HIS A 190 -14.13 -10.01 -18.74
CA HIS A 190 -14.36 -9.43 -17.42
C HIS A 190 -13.72 -8.05 -17.28
N ARG A 191 -14.40 -7.18 -16.53
CA ARG A 191 -13.83 -5.93 -16.04
C ARG A 191 -12.99 -6.23 -14.81
N VAL A 192 -11.81 -5.63 -14.69
CA VAL A 192 -10.88 -5.88 -13.59
C VAL A 192 -10.54 -4.58 -12.90
N VAL A 193 -10.74 -4.54 -11.58
CA VAL A 193 -10.33 -3.44 -10.72
C VAL A 193 -8.81 -3.41 -10.62
N THR A 194 -8.23 -2.22 -10.69
CA THR A 194 -6.78 -2.02 -10.74
C THR A 194 -6.13 -2.93 -11.79
N ALA A 195 -6.60 -2.87 -13.04
CA ALA A 195 -6.05 -3.67 -14.13
C ALA A 195 -4.58 -3.33 -14.45
N GLU A 196 -4.09 -2.19 -13.99
CA GLU A 196 -2.79 -1.62 -14.34
C GLU A 196 -1.70 -1.96 -13.30
N PRO A 197 -0.88 -3.01 -13.48
CA PRO A 197 0.12 -3.45 -12.48
C PRO A 197 1.15 -2.39 -12.14
N TRP A 198 1.50 -1.53 -13.10
CA TRP A 198 2.51 -0.51 -12.91
C TRP A 198 2.13 0.55 -11.87
N LEU A 199 0.85 0.61 -11.44
CA LEU A 199 0.44 1.46 -10.31
C LEU A 199 1.03 0.99 -8.96
N ASP A 200 1.33 -0.30 -8.80
CA ASP A 200 2.05 -0.82 -7.62
C ASP A 200 3.56 -0.51 -7.65
N SER A 201 4.07 0.09 -8.72
CA SER A 201 5.49 0.38 -8.84
C SER A 201 5.93 1.48 -7.88
N LYS A 202 6.95 1.17 -7.07
CA LYS A 202 7.61 2.15 -6.18
C LYS A 202 8.24 3.31 -6.95
N MET A 203 8.43 3.18 -8.27
CA MET A 203 8.94 4.22 -9.15
C MET A 203 8.12 5.52 -9.12
N ILE A 204 6.82 5.46 -8.81
CA ILE A 204 5.95 6.64 -8.66
C ILE A 204 6.53 7.66 -7.68
N PHE A 205 7.23 7.20 -6.65
CA PHE A 205 7.85 8.07 -5.66
C PHE A 205 9.00 8.87 -6.25
N ALA A 206 9.83 8.26 -7.11
CA ALA A 206 10.92 8.95 -7.78
C ALA A 206 10.40 9.95 -8.83
N VAL A 207 9.32 9.59 -9.53
CA VAL A 207 8.61 10.49 -10.45
C VAL A 207 8.12 11.75 -9.74
N LEU A 208 7.49 11.61 -8.56
CA LEU A 208 7.01 12.74 -7.77
C LEU A 208 8.12 13.71 -7.35
N HIS A 209 9.33 13.20 -7.10
CA HIS A 209 10.48 13.98 -6.64
C HIS A 209 11.42 14.43 -7.76
N ASP A 210 11.16 14.05 -9.02
CA ASP A 210 11.96 14.52 -10.15
C ASP A 210 11.69 16.02 -10.40
N ALA A 211 12.74 16.82 -10.25
CA ALA A 211 12.67 18.26 -10.49
C ALA A 211 12.28 18.57 -11.94
N SER A 212 12.69 17.75 -12.92
CA SER A 212 12.40 17.98 -14.33
C SER A 212 10.93 17.79 -14.68
N LEU A 213 10.16 17.11 -13.82
CA LEU A 213 8.73 16.89 -14.00
C LEU A 213 7.86 17.92 -13.28
N THR A 214 8.45 18.88 -12.56
CA THR A 214 7.67 19.81 -11.71
C THR A 214 6.56 20.52 -12.47
N ALA A 215 6.88 21.22 -13.57
CA ALA A 215 5.88 21.96 -14.34
C ALA A 215 4.74 21.06 -14.85
N VAL A 216 5.10 19.89 -15.39
CA VAL A 216 4.13 18.91 -15.93
C VAL A 216 3.25 18.32 -14.83
N LEU A 217 3.82 18.03 -13.66
CA LEU A 217 3.08 17.55 -12.51
C LEU A 217 2.16 18.64 -11.95
N GLU A 218 2.62 19.88 -11.82
CA GLU A 218 1.78 20.99 -11.35
C GLU A 218 0.57 21.21 -12.27
N GLU A 219 0.77 21.10 -13.58
CA GLU A 219 -0.31 21.14 -14.58
C GLU A 219 -1.26 19.95 -14.45
N SER A 220 -0.72 18.73 -14.36
CA SER A 220 -1.52 17.50 -14.42
C SER A 220 -2.24 17.16 -13.12
N ILE A 221 -1.59 17.39 -11.98
CA ILE A 221 -2.10 16.99 -10.65
C ILE A 221 -2.44 18.17 -9.75
N GLY A 222 -2.04 19.40 -10.12
CA GLY A 222 -2.24 20.60 -9.34
C GLY A 222 -1.10 20.87 -8.36
N ALA A 223 -0.64 22.12 -8.28
CA ALA A 223 0.50 22.52 -7.44
C ALA A 223 0.30 22.19 -5.95
N GLU A 224 -0.89 22.41 -5.40
CA GLU A 224 -1.18 22.09 -3.99
C GLU A 224 -1.13 20.59 -3.69
N ASN A 225 -1.61 19.77 -4.63
CA ASN A 225 -1.57 18.31 -4.53
C ASN A 225 -0.14 17.80 -4.71
N LEU A 226 0.64 18.37 -5.63
CA LEU A 226 2.05 18.01 -5.79
C LEU A 226 2.84 18.35 -4.53
N ALA A 227 2.65 19.55 -3.97
CA ALA A 227 3.30 19.96 -2.72
C ALA A 227 2.91 19.04 -1.55
N PHE A 228 1.64 18.62 -1.48
CA PHE A 228 1.20 17.61 -0.52
C PHE A 228 1.90 16.26 -0.74
N LEU A 229 1.88 15.74 -1.96
CA LEU A 229 2.42 14.41 -2.29
C LEU A 229 3.94 14.35 -2.10
N ARG A 230 4.70 15.39 -2.47
CA ARG A 230 6.14 15.49 -2.18
C ARG A 230 6.43 15.55 -0.68
N LYS A 231 5.53 16.12 0.11
CA LYS A 231 5.66 16.10 1.57
C LYS A 231 5.24 14.75 2.16
N ALA A 232 4.22 14.11 1.60
CA ALA A 232 3.60 12.90 2.13
C ALA A 232 4.39 11.64 1.74
N CYS A 233 4.65 11.45 0.45
CA CYS A 233 5.47 10.36 -0.07
C CYS A 233 6.93 10.58 0.31
N ILE A 234 7.59 9.52 0.77
CA ILE A 234 8.99 9.60 1.16
C ILE A 234 9.86 9.95 -0.05
N GLU A 235 10.75 10.91 0.18
CA GLU A 235 11.78 11.34 -0.76
C GLU A 235 12.49 10.15 -1.43
N SER A 236 12.44 10.12 -2.75
CA SER A 236 12.94 9.01 -3.54
C SER A 236 13.58 9.48 -4.84
N TYR A 237 14.60 8.77 -5.29
CA TYR A 237 15.39 9.09 -6.47
C TYR A 237 15.55 7.86 -7.35
N LEU A 238 15.60 8.06 -8.66
CA LEU A 238 16.03 7.01 -9.56
C LEU A 238 17.49 6.67 -9.27
N PHE A 239 17.77 5.39 -9.09
CA PHE A 239 19.11 4.94 -8.71
C PHE A 239 20.20 5.33 -9.73
N ASP A 240 19.88 5.26 -11.03
CA ASP A 240 20.82 5.69 -12.08
C ASP A 240 21.24 7.17 -11.94
N ASP A 241 20.31 8.06 -11.59
CA ASP A 241 20.63 9.49 -11.42
C ASP A 241 21.58 9.68 -10.23
N VAL A 242 21.37 8.93 -9.14
CA VAL A 242 22.26 8.92 -7.98
C VAL A 242 23.65 8.41 -8.36
N ARG A 243 23.73 7.35 -9.18
CA ARG A 243 25.01 6.82 -9.66
C ARG A 243 25.75 7.82 -10.55
N SER A 244 25.06 8.48 -11.49
CA SER A 244 25.67 9.53 -12.31
C SER A 244 26.14 10.73 -11.47
N ALA A 245 25.42 11.07 -10.40
CA ALA A 245 25.84 12.08 -9.44
C ALA A 245 27.11 11.65 -8.68
N LEU A 246 27.20 10.37 -8.26
CA LEU A 246 28.40 9.79 -7.64
C LEU A 246 29.63 9.89 -8.55
N GLU A 247 29.49 9.49 -9.81
CA GLU A 247 30.58 9.48 -10.79
C GLU A 247 31.08 10.89 -11.10
N SER A 248 30.20 11.89 -11.05
CA SER A 248 30.56 13.31 -11.24
C SER A 248 31.09 14.00 -9.99
N GLY A 249 31.20 13.29 -8.85
CA GLY A 249 31.68 13.84 -7.59
C GLY A 249 30.69 14.76 -6.87
N ALA A 250 29.42 14.75 -7.28
CA ALA A 250 28.36 15.46 -6.56
C ALA A 250 28.11 14.82 -5.18
N LEU A 251 27.71 15.64 -4.19
CA LEU A 251 27.53 15.18 -2.83
C LEU A 251 26.42 14.14 -2.76
N VAL A 252 26.80 12.89 -2.49
CA VAL A 252 25.87 11.78 -2.31
C VAL A 252 25.55 11.67 -0.84
N PRO A 253 24.39 11.12 -0.46
CA PRO A 253 24.08 11.00 0.95
C PRO A 253 25.09 10.08 1.65
N GLY A 254 26.04 10.68 2.37
CA GLY A 254 27.14 9.97 3.01
C GLY A 254 26.70 9.07 4.17
N ASP A 255 25.52 9.32 4.73
CA ASP A 255 24.95 8.47 5.77
C ASP A 255 24.09 7.35 5.18
N ARG A 256 24.70 6.18 4.93
CA ARG A 256 23.99 4.96 4.49
C ARG A 256 22.80 4.59 5.38
N SER A 257 22.80 5.00 6.65
CA SER A 257 21.73 4.63 7.57
C SER A 257 20.41 5.36 7.28
N ALA A 258 20.49 6.46 6.53
CA ALA A 258 19.37 7.27 6.11
C ALA A 258 18.70 6.78 4.81
N TRP A 259 19.13 5.66 4.22
CA TRP A 259 18.65 5.23 2.90
C TRP A 259 18.30 3.75 2.80
N VAL A 260 17.40 3.50 1.85
CA VAL A 260 16.95 2.17 1.46
C VAL A 260 16.89 2.10 -0.06
N LEU A 261 17.39 1.01 -0.65
CA LEU A 261 17.17 0.68 -2.04
C LEU A 261 15.92 -0.19 -2.15
N LYS A 262 15.07 0.08 -3.13
CA LYS A 262 13.86 -0.71 -3.39
C LYS A 262 13.74 -1.08 -4.86
N ALA A 263 13.40 -2.34 -5.13
CA ALA A 263 12.98 -2.80 -6.44
C ALA A 263 11.68 -2.11 -6.88
N THR A 264 11.50 -1.92 -8.18
CA THR A 264 10.33 -1.23 -8.76
C THR A 264 9.53 -2.07 -9.74
N ASP A 265 10.02 -3.26 -10.08
CA ASP A 265 9.29 -4.20 -10.93
C ASP A 265 8.03 -4.69 -10.16
N VAL A 266 7.04 -5.24 -10.87
CA VAL A 266 5.69 -5.44 -10.31
C VAL A 266 5.18 -6.88 -10.41
N GLU A 267 5.82 -7.73 -11.22
CA GLU A 267 5.36 -9.11 -11.47
C GLU A 267 6.22 -10.18 -10.80
N GLU A 268 7.48 -9.87 -10.48
CA GLU A 268 8.39 -10.83 -9.87
C GLU A 268 8.14 -10.94 -8.37
N ARG A 269 8.18 -12.18 -7.85
CA ARG A 269 7.95 -12.47 -6.42
C ARG A 269 8.87 -11.68 -5.49
N GLN A 270 10.09 -11.37 -5.95
CA GLN A 270 11.10 -10.58 -5.24
C GLN A 270 10.66 -9.13 -5.05
N CYS A 271 9.77 -8.59 -5.88
CA CYS A 271 9.37 -7.19 -5.84
C CYS A 271 8.34 -6.88 -4.75
N TRP A 272 7.79 -7.92 -4.12
CA TRP A 272 6.68 -7.76 -3.22
C TRP A 272 7.15 -7.71 -1.79
N GLY A 273 6.71 -6.65 -1.11
CA GLY A 273 7.14 -6.32 0.21
C GLY A 273 8.61 -5.90 0.30
N SER A 274 9.25 -6.13 1.45
CA SER A 274 10.69 -6.06 1.73
C SER A 274 11.63 -7.11 1.08
N ARG A 275 11.19 -8.03 0.20
CA ARG A 275 12.11 -9.00 -0.44
C ARG A 275 13.11 -8.33 -1.40
N GLY A 276 12.67 -7.30 -2.10
CA GLY A 276 13.49 -6.46 -2.99
C GLY A 276 13.91 -5.16 -2.32
N VAL A 277 14.23 -5.21 -1.02
CA VAL A 277 14.56 -4.02 -0.22
C VAL A 277 15.90 -4.21 0.48
N VAL A 278 16.83 -3.27 0.28
CA VAL A 278 18.15 -3.27 0.92
C VAL A 278 18.28 -2.03 1.81
N LEU A 279 18.39 -2.22 3.12
CA LEU A 279 18.64 -1.13 4.06
C LEU A 279 20.13 -0.80 4.14
N GLY A 280 20.51 0.44 3.85
CA GLY A 280 21.91 0.85 3.93
C GLY A 280 22.50 0.73 5.33
N ARG A 281 21.69 0.88 6.39
CA ARG A 281 22.14 0.66 7.78
C ARG A 281 22.61 -0.77 8.08
N GLN A 282 22.18 -1.77 7.30
CA GLN A 282 22.57 -3.18 7.45
C GLN A 282 23.79 -3.56 6.61
N ARG A 283 24.34 -2.63 5.83
CA ARG A 283 25.53 -2.82 4.99
C ARG A 283 26.72 -2.09 5.59
N SER A 284 27.93 -2.63 5.49
CA SER A 284 29.14 -1.86 5.74
C SER A 284 29.28 -0.73 4.70
N ASP A 285 30.13 0.27 4.99
CA ASP A 285 30.36 1.37 4.04
C ASP A 285 30.92 0.87 2.71
N ARG A 286 31.76 -0.18 2.74
CA ARG A 286 32.31 -0.83 1.55
C ARG A 286 31.21 -1.50 0.72
N GLU A 287 30.33 -2.27 1.36
CA GLU A 287 29.22 -2.95 0.67
C GLU A 287 28.22 -1.94 0.12
N TRP A 288 27.86 -0.92 0.89
CA TRP A 288 26.98 0.15 0.42
C TRP A 288 27.57 0.89 -0.77
N SER A 289 28.85 1.27 -0.70
CA SER A 289 29.54 1.94 -1.81
C SER A 289 29.61 1.08 -3.07
N ALA A 290 29.83 -0.24 -2.91
CA ALA A 290 29.80 -1.18 -4.03
C ALA A 290 28.40 -1.27 -4.65
N LEU A 291 27.37 -1.39 -3.81
CA LEU A 291 25.96 -1.40 -4.25
C LEU A 291 25.61 -0.13 -5.04
N LEU A 292 26.01 1.04 -4.55
CA LEU A 292 25.77 2.32 -5.24
C LEU A 292 26.46 2.42 -6.61
N ARG A 293 27.54 1.66 -6.84
CA ARG A 293 28.20 1.53 -8.16
C ARG A 293 27.56 0.45 -9.05
N GLY A 294 26.52 -0.23 -8.58
CA GLY A 294 25.87 -1.33 -9.29
C GLY A 294 26.61 -2.67 -9.19
N GLU A 295 27.48 -2.81 -8.19
CA GLU A 295 28.20 -4.04 -7.85
C GLU A 295 27.52 -4.75 -6.66
N GLY A 296 27.76 -6.05 -6.49
CA GLY A 296 27.37 -6.78 -5.28
C GLY A 296 26.21 -7.76 -5.47
N PRO A 297 25.95 -8.60 -4.44
CA PRO A 297 25.08 -9.77 -4.55
C PRO A 297 23.59 -9.43 -4.62
N ASP A 298 23.17 -8.24 -4.15
CA ASP A 298 21.75 -7.88 -4.10
C ASP A 298 21.20 -7.34 -5.43
N ARG A 299 22.05 -7.21 -6.47
CA ARG A 299 21.66 -6.59 -7.74
C ARG A 299 20.48 -7.30 -8.40
N GLU A 300 20.46 -8.63 -8.35
CA GLU A 300 19.34 -9.41 -8.91
C GLU A 300 18.04 -9.15 -8.14
N ALA A 301 18.10 -9.02 -6.82
CA ALA A 301 16.91 -8.78 -5.98
C ALA A 301 16.34 -7.37 -6.14
N LEU A 302 17.14 -6.39 -6.58
CA LEU A 302 16.74 -5.01 -6.79
C LEU A 302 16.09 -4.75 -8.15
N GLY A 303 16.09 -5.75 -9.04
CA GLY A 303 15.46 -5.64 -10.36
C GLY A 303 16.18 -4.67 -11.29
N ARG A 304 15.49 -4.26 -12.36
CA ARG A 304 16.13 -3.51 -13.46
C ARG A 304 16.36 -2.03 -13.13
N TRP A 305 15.41 -1.40 -12.45
CA TRP A 305 15.39 0.05 -12.24
C TRP A 305 15.11 0.42 -10.78
N PRO A 306 15.98 0.05 -9.82
CA PRO A 306 15.72 0.36 -8.43
C PRO A 306 15.61 1.86 -8.17
N ILE A 307 14.98 2.20 -7.06
CA ILE A 307 14.99 3.56 -6.51
C ILE A 307 15.78 3.60 -5.20
N LEU A 308 16.41 4.73 -4.95
CA LEU A 308 16.95 5.10 -3.64
C LEU A 308 15.89 5.93 -2.92
N GLN A 309 15.39 5.44 -1.79
CA GLN A 309 14.38 6.11 -0.98
C GLN A 309 14.95 6.43 0.40
N ARG A 310 14.59 7.59 0.96
CA ARG A 310 14.99 7.96 2.33
C ARG A 310 14.41 6.96 3.33
N PHE A 311 15.18 6.57 4.33
CA PHE A 311 14.66 5.75 5.42
C PHE A 311 13.95 6.64 6.44
N GLU A 312 12.63 6.47 6.55
CA GLU A 312 11.84 7.10 7.62
C GLU A 312 11.60 6.14 8.78
N ARG A 313 11.74 6.66 10.00
CA ARG A 313 11.48 5.89 11.21
C ARG A 313 10.06 6.16 11.70
N SER A 314 9.30 5.09 11.91
CA SER A 314 8.01 5.18 12.59
C SER A 314 8.21 5.57 14.06
N SER A 315 7.20 6.24 14.62
CA SER A 315 7.07 6.48 16.05
C SER A 315 7.03 5.15 16.80
N ASP A 316 7.32 5.16 18.10
CA ASP A 316 7.30 3.94 18.88
C ASP A 316 5.87 3.58 19.33
N PHE A 317 5.42 2.39 18.94
CA PHE A 317 4.12 1.82 19.30
C PHE A 317 4.23 0.72 20.37
N SER A 318 5.35 0.64 21.10
CA SER A 318 5.61 -0.39 22.11
C SER A 318 4.51 -0.46 23.19
N ALA A 319 4.02 0.69 23.65
CA ALA A 319 2.90 0.75 24.59
C ALA A 319 1.61 0.13 24.03
N LEU A 320 1.27 0.44 22.77
CA LEU A 320 0.09 -0.12 22.11
C LEU A 320 0.23 -1.63 21.86
N TRP A 321 1.41 -2.07 21.44
CA TRP A 321 1.72 -3.50 21.33
C TRP A 321 1.46 -4.24 22.64
N ASN A 322 2.00 -3.71 23.75
CA ASN A 322 1.82 -4.31 25.08
C ASN A 322 0.34 -4.34 25.49
N ALA A 323 -0.41 -3.26 25.23
CA ALA A 323 -1.85 -3.23 25.47
C ALA A 323 -2.59 -4.33 24.67
N GLY A 324 -2.21 -4.57 23.42
CA GLY A 324 -2.75 -5.67 22.61
C GLY A 324 -2.41 -7.05 23.17
N VAL A 325 -1.16 -7.27 23.57
CA VAL A 325 -0.70 -8.53 24.19
C VAL A 325 -1.42 -8.81 25.52
N GLU A 326 -1.67 -7.76 26.30
CA GLU A 326 -2.41 -7.83 27.56
C GLU A 326 -3.93 -7.95 27.37
N GLY A 327 -4.43 -7.94 26.12
CA GLY A 327 -5.86 -8.04 25.82
C GLY A 327 -6.66 -6.77 26.13
N LYS A 328 -6.00 -5.63 26.37
CA LYS A 328 -6.65 -4.33 26.62
C LYS A 328 -7.17 -3.66 25.34
N VAL A 329 -6.64 -4.08 24.20
CA VAL A 329 -7.08 -3.63 22.87
C VAL A 329 -7.28 -4.86 22.01
N PRO A 330 -8.41 -4.98 21.28
CA PRO A 330 -8.62 -6.06 20.33
C PRO A 330 -7.50 -6.13 19.28
N VAL A 331 -6.97 -7.32 19.11
CA VAL A 331 -6.03 -7.66 18.04
C VAL A 331 -6.72 -8.61 17.07
N ALA A 332 -6.42 -8.47 15.79
CA ALA A 332 -6.95 -9.39 14.78
C ALA A 332 -6.43 -10.80 15.03
N ALA A 333 -7.34 -11.76 15.14
CA ALA A 333 -7.03 -13.16 15.39
C ALA A 333 -6.50 -13.86 14.11
N PRO A 334 -5.20 -14.18 13.99
CA PRO A 334 -4.62 -14.75 12.77
C PRO A 334 -5.26 -16.08 12.36
N GLU A 335 -5.69 -16.87 13.34
CA GLU A 335 -6.40 -18.13 13.18
C GLU A 335 -7.72 -18.00 12.41
N ARG A 336 -8.41 -16.86 12.49
CA ARG A 336 -9.60 -16.57 11.65
C ARG A 336 -9.26 -16.41 10.16
N LEU A 337 -7.98 -16.28 9.86
CA LEU A 337 -7.43 -16.08 8.52
C LEU A 337 -6.55 -17.27 8.10
N GLY A 338 -6.73 -18.44 8.73
CA GLY A 338 -5.95 -19.65 8.44
C GLY A 338 -4.48 -19.57 8.87
N LYS A 339 -4.09 -18.55 9.64
CA LYS A 339 -2.69 -18.32 10.02
C LYS A 339 -2.41 -18.79 11.43
N ARG A 340 -1.18 -19.27 11.64
CA ARG A 340 -0.73 -19.68 12.98
C ARG A 340 -0.28 -18.45 13.76
N PRO A 341 -0.77 -18.25 15.00
CA PRO A 341 -0.28 -17.19 15.85
C PRO A 341 1.17 -17.47 16.24
N SER A 342 1.98 -16.41 16.30
CA SER A 342 3.39 -16.53 16.69
C SER A 342 3.58 -16.37 18.20
N PRO A 343 4.49 -17.13 18.82
CA PRO A 343 4.88 -16.88 20.21
C PRO A 343 5.45 -15.46 20.43
N VAL A 344 6.06 -14.86 19.41
CA VAL A 344 6.65 -13.51 19.50
C VAL A 344 5.57 -12.45 19.68
N THR A 345 4.43 -12.60 19.02
CA THR A 345 3.30 -11.65 19.06
C THR A 345 2.48 -11.75 20.35
N ARG A 346 2.85 -12.67 21.25
CA ARG A 346 2.20 -12.89 22.56
C ARG A 346 3.05 -12.44 23.75
N ARG A 347 4.21 -11.84 23.48
CA ARG A 347 5.12 -11.34 24.52
C ARG A 347 5.15 -9.82 24.48
N PRO A 348 5.37 -9.15 25.63
CA PRO A 348 5.64 -7.73 25.66
C PRO A 348 6.77 -7.36 24.69
N ALA A 349 6.72 -6.15 24.17
CA ALA A 349 7.72 -5.62 23.28
C ALA A 349 9.10 -5.65 23.96
N SER A 350 10.08 -6.24 23.28
CA SER A 350 11.48 -6.29 23.72
C SER A 350 12.26 -5.01 23.39
N GLY A 351 11.63 -4.09 22.66
CA GLY A 351 12.19 -2.83 22.22
C GLY A 351 11.14 -1.99 21.50
N ARG A 352 11.60 -1.09 20.63
CA ARG A 352 10.72 -0.23 19.84
C ARG A 352 9.85 -1.05 18.88
N VAL A 353 8.62 -0.63 18.72
CA VAL A 353 7.66 -1.21 17.77
C VAL A 353 7.33 -0.18 16.70
N ASN A 354 7.48 -0.59 15.44
CA ASN A 354 7.13 0.22 14.28
C ASN A 354 5.64 0.03 13.99
N GLY A 355 4.89 1.12 13.85
CA GLY A 355 3.52 1.11 13.36
C GLY A 355 3.44 1.49 11.89
N ARG A 356 2.58 0.79 11.15
CA ARG A 356 2.21 1.08 9.76
C ARG A 356 0.69 1.05 9.63
N LEU A 357 0.11 2.17 9.22
CA LEU A 357 -1.31 2.27 8.95
C LEU A 357 -1.57 1.95 7.48
N GLY A 358 -2.64 1.20 7.22
CA GLY A 358 -3.24 1.12 5.90
C GLY A 358 -4.67 1.62 5.99
N THR A 359 -5.05 2.61 5.18
CA THR A 359 -6.47 2.92 4.95
C THR A 359 -6.78 2.72 3.48
N TYR A 360 -8.01 2.46 3.10
CA TYR A 360 -8.38 2.22 1.72
C TYR A 360 -8.95 3.48 1.06
N PHE A 361 -8.52 3.76 -0.16
CA PHE A 361 -9.10 4.77 -1.04
C PHE A 361 -9.66 4.05 -2.25
N LEU A 362 -10.99 4.06 -2.37
CA LEU A 362 -11.73 3.33 -3.38
C LEU A 362 -12.21 4.33 -4.43
N VAL A 363 -11.47 4.43 -5.53
CA VAL A 363 -11.72 5.37 -6.62
C VAL A 363 -12.63 4.72 -7.66
N SER A 364 -13.73 5.37 -8.00
CA SER A 364 -14.66 4.95 -9.06
C SER A 364 -14.59 5.94 -10.22
N HIS A 365 -14.21 5.45 -11.40
CA HIS A 365 -14.12 6.28 -12.61
C HIS A 365 -15.47 6.56 -13.24
N GLU A 366 -16.44 5.66 -13.05
CA GLU A 366 -17.78 5.82 -13.61
C GLU A 366 -18.56 6.92 -12.89
N SER A 367 -18.52 6.89 -11.55
CA SER A 367 -19.26 7.83 -10.70
C SER A 367 -18.49 9.10 -10.34
N ASP A 368 -17.20 9.17 -10.65
CA ASP A 368 -16.31 10.25 -10.24
C ASP A 368 -16.28 10.47 -8.71
N ARG A 369 -16.18 9.37 -7.95
CA ARG A 369 -16.22 9.37 -6.48
C ARG A 369 -15.07 8.59 -5.88
N ILE A 370 -14.71 9.00 -4.66
CA ILE A 370 -13.82 8.25 -3.78
C ILE A 370 -14.61 7.86 -2.53
N PHE A 371 -14.54 6.59 -2.20
CA PHE A 371 -15.04 6.06 -0.94
C PHE A 371 -13.85 5.76 -0.04
N VAL A 372 -13.93 6.17 1.21
CA VAL A 372 -12.88 5.94 2.21
C VAL A 372 -13.51 5.23 3.39
N PRO A 373 -13.32 3.89 3.51
CA PRO A 373 -13.77 3.15 4.68
C PRO A 373 -13.28 3.82 5.96
N PRO A 374 -14.11 3.91 7.02
CA PRO A 374 -13.75 4.61 8.25
C PRO A 374 -12.67 3.90 9.07
N LEU A 375 -12.36 2.65 8.71
CA LEU A 375 -11.50 1.73 9.44
C LEU A 375 -10.41 1.19 8.51
N GLY A 376 -9.23 0.96 9.07
CA GLY A 376 -8.10 0.37 8.36
C GLY A 376 -7.21 -0.48 9.26
N PRO A 377 -6.33 -1.31 8.71
CA PRO A 377 -5.36 -2.06 9.52
C PRO A 377 -4.23 -1.17 10.05
N LEU A 378 -3.91 -1.35 11.33
CA LEU A 378 -2.67 -0.88 11.96
C LEU A 378 -1.79 -2.10 12.22
N CYS A 379 -0.72 -2.25 11.43
CA CYS A 379 0.25 -3.31 11.58
C CYS A 379 1.42 -2.84 12.45
N LEU A 380 1.64 -3.53 13.57
CA LEU A 380 2.72 -3.28 14.51
C LEU A 380 3.80 -4.35 14.37
N ARG A 381 5.08 -3.95 14.31
CA ARG A 381 6.22 -4.88 14.18
C ARG A 381 7.43 -4.45 14.99
N GLN A 382 8.07 -5.40 15.67
CA GLN A 382 9.33 -5.15 16.39
C GLN A 382 10.53 -5.04 15.43
N HIS A 383 10.51 -5.73 14.28
CA HIS A 383 11.55 -5.62 13.27
C HIS A 383 10.99 -5.04 11.96
N PRO A 384 11.56 -3.93 11.44
CA PRO A 384 10.94 -3.18 10.33
C PRO A 384 11.08 -3.85 8.95
N LEU A 385 11.87 -4.93 8.82
CA LEU A 385 12.06 -5.67 7.57
C LEU A 385 11.61 -7.14 7.62
N THR A 386 11.06 -7.62 8.73
CA THR A 386 10.66 -9.03 8.76
C THR A 386 9.45 -9.21 7.86
N HIS A 387 9.53 -10.18 6.96
CA HIS A 387 8.41 -10.61 6.14
C HIS A 387 7.59 -11.69 6.83
N GLY A 388 6.27 -11.59 6.66
CA GLY A 388 5.33 -12.57 7.17
C GLY A 388 4.61 -12.11 8.44
N THR A 389 3.57 -12.85 8.78
CA THR A 389 2.67 -12.57 9.90
C THR A 389 3.24 -13.05 11.25
N ALA A 390 4.44 -13.63 11.24
CA ALA A 390 5.03 -14.28 12.41
C ALA A 390 5.58 -13.29 13.45
N ASP A 391 5.74 -12.00 13.16
CA ASP A 391 6.18 -11.01 14.15
C ASP A 391 5.33 -9.74 14.16
N SER A 392 4.13 -9.80 13.57
CA SER A 392 3.22 -8.67 13.48
C SER A 392 2.00 -8.85 14.37
N VAL A 393 1.66 -7.80 15.11
CA VAL A 393 0.34 -7.64 15.72
C VAL A 393 -0.45 -6.69 14.83
N THR A 394 -1.64 -7.10 14.40
CA THR A 394 -2.53 -6.26 13.60
C THR A 394 -3.74 -5.86 14.43
N MET A 395 -4.06 -4.57 14.43
CA MET A 395 -5.23 -3.99 15.07
C MET A 395 -6.06 -3.24 14.03
N SER A 396 -7.34 -3.00 14.32
CA SER A 396 -8.15 -2.05 13.55
C SER A 396 -7.99 -0.65 14.15
N PHE A 397 -7.85 0.36 13.30
CA PHE A 397 -7.81 1.75 13.74
C PHE A 397 -8.85 2.59 13.00
N ARG A 398 -9.23 3.71 13.62
CA ARG A 398 -10.09 4.77 13.07
C ARG A 398 -9.35 6.11 13.12
N ALA A 399 -9.60 6.99 12.14
CA ALA A 399 -9.17 8.39 12.25
C ALA A 399 -10.05 9.14 13.29
N ARG A 400 -9.48 10.07 14.07
CA ARG A 400 -10.18 10.78 15.16
C ARG A 400 -11.35 11.66 14.68
N GLY A 401 -11.26 12.22 13.48
CA GLY A 401 -12.34 12.99 12.85
C GLY A 401 -13.18 12.16 11.88
N GLU A 402 -14.35 12.68 11.49
CA GLU A 402 -15.03 12.18 10.30
C GLU A 402 -14.19 12.52 9.07
N CYS A 403 -13.46 11.53 8.54
CA CYS A 403 -12.99 11.62 7.17
C CYS A 403 -14.26 11.68 6.30
N ALA A 404 -14.40 12.71 5.46
CA ALA A 404 -15.55 12.84 4.57
C ALA A 404 -15.71 11.52 3.79
N ARG A 405 -16.76 10.75 4.13
CA ARG A 405 -16.91 9.34 3.71
C ARG A 405 -16.99 9.20 2.20
N VAL A 406 -17.43 10.26 1.54
CA VAL A 406 -17.50 10.38 0.09
C VAL A 406 -16.95 11.74 -0.33
N LEU A 407 -15.97 11.73 -1.22
CA LEU A 407 -15.47 12.93 -1.90
C LEU A 407 -15.73 12.80 -3.41
N ARG A 408 -16.08 13.91 -4.07
CA ARG A 408 -16.03 13.98 -5.54
C ARG A 408 -14.56 13.92 -5.95
N ALA A 409 -14.22 13.03 -6.87
CA ALA A 409 -12.84 12.84 -7.32
C ALA A 409 -12.41 13.90 -8.36
N GLY A 410 -13.35 14.65 -8.94
CA GLY A 410 -13.05 15.69 -9.94
C GLY A 410 -12.39 15.09 -11.19
N LEU A 411 -12.88 13.94 -11.64
CA LEU A 411 -12.45 13.16 -12.80
C LEU A 411 -13.06 13.67 -14.11
N ARG A 412 -14.13 14.49 -14.07
CA ARG A 412 -14.69 15.14 -15.26
C ARG A 412 -14.25 16.60 -15.34
N SER A 413 -13.23 16.87 -16.14
CA SER A 413 -12.93 18.18 -16.73
C SER A 413 -13.22 18.14 -18.23
#